data_AF-A0A352JUP2-F1
#
_entry.id   AF-A0A352JUP2-F1
#
_cell.length_a   1.000
_cell.length_b   1.000
_cell.length_c   1.000
_cell.angle_alpha   90.00
_cell.angle_beta   90.00
_cell.angle_gamma   90.00
#
_symmetry.space_group_name_H-M   'P 1'
#
loop_
_entity.id
_entity.type
_entity.pdbx_description
1 polymer ?
#
loop_
_entity_poly.entity_id
_entity_poly.type
_entity_poly.pdbx_seq_one_letter_code
_entity_poly.pdbx_strand_id
1 'polypeptide(L)'
;MADKKADLAGPGISTYPEVAKILPNDYAPLLNRLDTQRAIYTIKRYIEDNLCKELNLSMVQVPLIVDRDSGVNDYLDRDGSRT
;
A
#
# COMPACT_ATOMS: atom_id res chain seq x y z
N MET A 1 -3.78 -22.43 -15.03
CA MET A 1 -3.16 -21.30 -14.30
C MET A 1 -4.23 -20.23 -14.15
N ALA A 2 -4.60 -19.85 -12.93
CA ALA A 2 -5.66 -18.87 -12.72
C ALA A 2 -5.26 -17.52 -13.33
N ASP A 3 -6.09 -17.00 -14.24
CA ASP A 3 -5.93 -15.69 -14.86
C ASP A 3 -6.09 -14.62 -13.76
N LYS A 4 -5.01 -13.90 -13.41
CA LYS A 4 -4.96 -12.89 -12.33
C LYS A 4 -5.74 -11.60 -12.67
N LYS A 5 -6.65 -11.63 -13.65
CA LYS A 5 -7.49 -10.48 -14.02
C LYS A 5 -8.36 -9.95 -12.87
N ALA A 6 -8.73 -10.81 -11.93
CA ALA A 6 -9.57 -10.41 -10.79
C ALA A 6 -8.80 -9.63 -9.70
N ASP A 7 -7.46 -9.70 -9.67
CA ASP A 7 -6.61 -9.00 -8.70
C ASP A 7 -6.16 -7.60 -9.19
N LEU A 8 -6.64 -7.14 -10.35
CA LEU A 8 -6.22 -5.85 -10.92
C LEU A 8 -6.77 -4.63 -10.16
N ALA A 9 -7.75 -4.84 -9.29
CA ALA A 9 -8.27 -3.83 -8.37
C ALA A 9 -7.98 -4.32 -6.94
N GLY A 10 -7.00 -3.70 -6.28
CA GLY A 10 -6.81 -3.91 -4.85
C GLY A 10 -8.09 -3.57 -4.08
N PRO A 11 -8.32 -4.15 -2.89
CA PRO A 11 -9.52 -3.85 -2.11
C PRO A 11 -9.66 -2.34 -1.89
N GLY A 12 -10.77 -1.78 -2.37
CA GLY A 12 -11.10 -0.36 -2.22
C GLY A 12 -10.55 0.59 -3.29
N ILE A 13 -9.87 0.08 -4.33
CA ILE A 13 -9.41 0.92 -5.46
C ILE A 13 -10.20 0.51 -6.71
N SER A 14 -10.82 1.49 -7.37
CA SER A 14 -11.61 1.30 -8.59
C SER A 14 -10.84 0.59 -9.71
N THR A 15 -11.52 0.14 -10.76
CA THR A 15 -10.85 -0.53 -11.89
C THR A 15 -10.10 0.47 -12.79
N TYR A 16 -9.07 0.04 -13.52
CA TYR A 16 -8.35 0.91 -14.47
C TYR A 16 -9.27 1.65 -15.47
N PRO A 17 -10.28 1.00 -16.09
CA PRO A 17 -11.25 1.70 -16.93
C PRO A 17 -12.05 2.78 -16.20
N GLU A 18 -12.46 2.54 -14.96
CA GLU A 18 -13.23 3.50 -14.18
C GLU A 18 -12.34 4.67 -13.70
N VAL A 19 -11.09 4.42 -13.32
CA VAL A 19 -10.12 5.47 -12.98
C VAL A 19 -9.82 6.34 -14.20
N ALA A 20 -9.71 5.77 -15.40
CA ALA A 20 -9.43 6.53 -16.61
C ALA A 20 -10.50 7.60 -16.92
N LYS A 21 -11.76 7.37 -16.56
CA LYS A 21 -12.87 8.32 -16.77
C LYS A 21 -12.77 9.58 -15.91
N ILE A 22 -12.05 9.54 -14.80
CA ILE A 22 -11.96 10.64 -13.82
C ILE A 22 -10.62 11.38 -13.88
N LEU A 23 -9.68 10.95 -14.73
CA LEU A 23 -8.41 11.64 -14.88
C LEU A 23 -8.60 12.97 -15.64
N PRO A 24 -7.90 14.05 -15.24
CA PRO A 24 -7.84 15.28 -16.02
C PRO A 24 -7.32 15.01 -17.44
N ASN A 25 -7.89 15.68 -18.44
CA ASN A 25 -7.56 15.47 -19.86
C ASN A 25 -6.10 15.77 -20.21
N ASP A 26 -5.43 16.60 -19.42
CA ASP A 26 -4.06 17.07 -19.59
C ASP A 26 -3.12 16.59 -18.47
N TYR A 27 -3.51 15.51 -17.77
CA TYR A 27 -2.67 14.95 -16.73
C TYR A 27 -1.32 14.48 -17.29
N ALA A 28 -0.25 15.13 -16.83
CA ALA A 28 1.12 14.69 -17.03
C ALA A 28 1.80 14.56 -15.67
N PRO A 29 2.46 13.43 -15.36
CA PRO A 29 3.20 13.29 -14.12
C PRO A 29 4.38 14.28 -14.11
N LEU A 30 4.52 15.02 -13.00
CA LEU A 30 5.60 16.00 -12.83
C LEU A 30 6.98 15.33 -12.84
N LEU A 31 7.07 14.09 -12.35
CA LEU A 31 8.30 13.31 -12.25
C LEU A 31 8.28 12.17 -13.25
N ASN A 32 9.46 11.83 -13.80
CA ASN A 32 9.61 10.59 -14.53
C ASN A 32 9.50 9.38 -13.57
N ARG A 33 9.47 8.17 -14.14
CA ARG A 33 9.29 6.93 -13.37
C ARG A 33 10.36 6.73 -12.29
N LEU A 34 11.62 7.00 -12.61
CA LEU A 34 12.73 6.80 -11.66
C LEU A 34 12.67 7.81 -10.52
N ASP A 35 12.43 9.08 -10.85
CA ASP A 35 12.35 10.15 -9.87
C ASP A 35 11.11 10.00 -8.98
N THR A 36 10.01 9.45 -9.52
CA THR A 36 8.84 9.07 -8.73
C THR A 36 9.20 8.03 -7.67
N GLN A 37 9.94 6.97 -8.03
CA GLN A 37 10.36 5.95 -7.06
C GLN A 37 11.30 6.51 -6.00
N ARG A 38 12.24 7.38 -6.40
CA ARG A 38 13.11 8.11 -5.46
C ARG A 38 12.32 8.99 -4.51
N ALA A 39 11.32 9.72 -5.02
CA ALA A 39 10.46 10.57 -4.21
C ALA A 39 9.62 9.76 -3.21
N ILE A 40 9.02 8.63 -3.63
CA ILE A 40 8.28 7.72 -2.76
C ILE A 40 9.17 7.23 -1.62
N TYR A 41 10.37 6.76 -1.93
CA TYR A 41 11.31 6.29 -0.92
C TYR A 41 11.70 7.42 0.06
N THR A 42 12.02 8.60 -0.48
CA THR A 42 12.43 9.77 0.31
C THR A 42 11.34 10.18 1.29
N ILE A 43 10.09 10.30 0.83
CA ILE A 43 8.96 10.72 1.68
C ILE A 43 8.68 9.68 2.76
N LYS A 44 8.66 8.38 2.42
CA LYS A 44 8.46 7.30 3.39
C LYS A 44 9.51 7.35 4.49
N ARG A 45 10.78 7.44 4.10
CA ARG A 45 11.90 7.49 5.04
C ARG A 45 11.84 8.72 5.94
N TYR A 46 11.54 9.89 5.36
CA TYR A 46 11.40 11.13 6.13
C TYR A 46 10.33 11.01 7.21
N ILE A 47 9.18 10.44 6.88
CA ILE A 47 8.09 10.23 7.85
C ILE A 47 8.51 9.24 8.94
N GLU A 48 9.07 8.08 8.57
CA GLU A 48 9.52 7.04 9.51
C GLU A 48 10.56 7.58 10.51
N ASP A 49 11.58 8.29 10.01
CA ASP A 49 12.65 8.85 10.84
C ASP A 49 12.13 9.89 11.83
N ASN A 50 11.26 10.80 11.37
CA ASN A 50 10.69 11.83 12.24
C ASN A 50 9.67 11.24 13.21
N LEU A 51 8.86 10.26 12.82
CA LEU A 51 7.95 9.58 13.74
C LEU A 51 8.71 8.90 14.87
N CYS A 52 9.83 8.23 14.55
CA CYS A 52 10.68 7.60 15.56
C CYS A 52 11.28 8.63 16.51
N LYS A 53 11.77 9.75 15.98
CA LYS A 53 12.33 10.85 16.78
C LYS A 53 11.29 11.45 17.74
N GLU A 54 10.10 11.80 17.25
CA GLU A 54 9.08 12.50 18.03
C GLU A 54 8.41 11.60 19.08
N LEU A 55 8.30 10.29 18.81
CA LEU A 55 7.65 9.34 19.72
C LEU A 55 8.65 8.44 20.49
N ASN A 56 9.95 8.71 20.39
CA ASN A 56 11.01 7.90 21.00
C ASN A 56 10.90 6.40 20.64
N LEU A 57 10.74 6.10 19.35
CA LEU A 57 10.65 4.74 18.83
C LEU A 57 11.99 4.29 18.22
N SER A 58 12.19 2.97 18.19
CA SER A 58 13.29 2.33 17.46
C SER A 58 12.75 1.51 16.31
N MET A 59 13.32 1.67 15.11
CA MET A 59 12.95 0.88 13.93
C MET A 59 13.36 -0.59 14.11
N VAL A 60 12.43 -1.50 13.86
CA VAL A 60 12.64 -2.96 13.90
C VAL A 60 12.15 -3.62 12.62
N GLN A 61 12.69 -4.79 12.29
CA GLN A 61 12.23 -5.59 11.16
C GLN A 61 10.96 -6.36 11.54
N VAL A 62 9.95 -6.37 10.66
CA VAL A 62 8.68 -7.08 10.86
C VAL A 62 8.70 -8.40 10.07
N PRO A 63 8.19 -9.53 10.62
CA PRO A 63 8.10 -10.77 9.87
C PRO A 63 7.14 -10.63 8.68
N LEU A 64 7.55 -11.13 7.51
CA LEU A 64 6.70 -11.15 6.31
C LEU A 64 5.68 -12.29 6.29
N ILE A 65 6.00 -13.40 6.98
CA ILE A 65 5.17 -14.59 7.06
C ILE A 65 5.13 -15.02 8.52
N VAL A 66 3.93 -15.28 9.01
CA VAL A 66 3.69 -15.82 10.35
C VAL A 66 2.78 -17.03 10.26
N ASP A 67 2.83 -17.90 11.26
CA ASP A 67 1.90 -19.02 11.36
C ASP A 67 0.48 -18.50 11.59
N ARG A 68 -0.52 -19.18 11.01
CA ARG A 68 -1.93 -18.79 11.16
C ARG A 68 -2.36 -18.77 12.63
N ASP A 69 -1.92 -19.77 13.39
CA ASP A 69 -2.34 -19.97 14.77
C ASP A 69 -1.39 -19.27 15.76
N SER A 70 -0.46 -18.42 15.27
CA SER A 70 0.49 -17.66 16.09
C SER A 70 -0.13 -16.53 16.92
N GLY A 71 -1.32 -16.06 16.54
CA GLY A 71 -1.93 -14.86 17.14
C GLY A 71 -1.24 -13.53 16.77
N VAL A 72 -0.25 -13.53 15.88
CA VAL A 72 0.49 -12.31 15.46
C VAL A 72 -0.26 -11.53 14.37
N ASN A 73 -1.03 -12.22 13.51
CA ASN A 73 -1.81 -11.58 12.47
C ASN A 73 -3.06 -10.92 13.04
N ASP A 74 -3.23 -9.62 12.74
CA ASP A 74 -4.50 -8.94 12.92
C ASP A 74 -5.49 -9.41 11.84
N TYR A 75 -6.57 -10.06 12.27
CA TYR A 75 -7.59 -10.59 11.37
C TYR A 75 -8.53 -9.51 10.82
N LEU A 76 -8.48 -8.29 11.39
CA LEU A 76 -9.41 -7.19 11.21
C LEU A 76 -10.86 -7.59 11.58
N ASP A 77 -11.66 -6.65 12.06
CA ASP A 77 -13.12 -6.85 12.14
C ASP A 77 -13.70 -6.82 10.72
N ARG A 78 -13.61 -7.96 10.04
CA ARG A 78 -14.29 -8.21 8.79
C ARG A 78 -15.71 -8.59 9.16
N ASP A 79 -16.62 -7.63 9.01
CA ASP A 79 -18.06 -7.71 9.19
C ASP A 79 -18.74 -8.96 8.57
N GLY A 80 -18.56 -10.14 9.17
CA GLY A 80 -19.38 -11.35 9.00
C GLY A 80 -19.64 -11.88 7.59
N SER A 81 -19.11 -11.27 6.53
CA SER A 81 -19.60 -11.44 5.15
C SER A 81 -18.86 -12.52 4.36
N ARG A 82 -17.94 -13.25 5.00
CA ARG A 82 -17.12 -14.29 4.36
C ARG A 82 -17.05 -15.54 5.23
N THR A 83 -18.22 -16.14 5.47
CA THR A 83 -18.35 -17.60 5.65
C THR A 83 -18.64 -18.25 4.31
#